data_AF-A0A6A4W0E0-F1
#
_entry.id   AF-A0A6A4W0E0-F1
#
_cell.length_a   1.000
_cell.length_b   1.000
_cell.length_c   1.000
_cell.angle_alpha   90.00
_cell.angle_beta   90.00
_cell.angle_gamma   90.00
#
_symmetry.space_group_name_H-M   'P 1'
#
loop_
_entity.id
_entity.type
_entity.pdbx_description
1 polymer ?
#
loop_
_entity_poly.entity_id
_entity_poly.type
_entity_poly.pdbx_seq_one_letter_code
_entity_poly.pdbx_strand_id
1 'polypeptide(L)'
;MACRVLLLIVLLGVTARLTEARCGRKSQNVKVDNCTGKVCTLPKGGNTGITIRFRPDKPYDRLKAKVTGVLGGIRVPFAGVPSDACSGLQQGACPVQPGQEYVYRADIPVSRAYPSVSTRSAQRSSSFLVDAETDESVACSLIRVRIR
;
A
#
# COMPACT_ATOMS: atom_id res chain seq x y z
N MET A 1 -51.04 20.96 28.12
CA MET A 1 -50.23 20.06 28.96
C MET A 1 -50.29 18.66 28.37
N ALA A 2 -49.23 17.85 28.57
CA ALA A 2 -48.89 16.55 27.95
C ALA A 2 -47.95 16.71 26.73
N CYS A 3 -46.63 16.90 26.93
CA CYS A 3 -45.67 15.93 27.47
C CYS A 3 -45.78 14.57 26.77
N ARG A 4 -45.20 14.46 25.57
CA ARG A 4 -44.88 13.17 24.95
C ARG A 4 -43.36 13.07 24.80
N VAL A 5 -42.87 12.25 25.71
CA VAL A 5 -41.49 11.91 26.00
C VAL A 5 -40.91 11.03 24.89
N LEU A 6 -39.61 11.20 24.65
CA LEU A 6 -38.67 10.29 23.97
C LEU A 6 -38.86 10.03 22.46
N LEU A 7 -37.98 10.65 21.65
CA LEU A 7 -37.06 9.88 20.80
C LEU A 7 -35.86 10.74 20.40
N LEU A 8 -34.96 11.01 21.35
CA LEU A 8 -33.58 11.40 21.03
C LEU A 8 -32.84 10.15 20.55
N ILE A 9 -33.05 9.76 19.28
CA ILE A 9 -32.08 8.88 18.62
C ILE A 9 -30.85 9.74 18.37
N VAL A 10 -29.95 9.76 19.35
CA VAL A 10 -28.58 10.20 19.11
C VAL A 10 -27.98 9.17 18.16
N LEU A 11 -28.00 9.49 16.86
CA LEU A 11 -27.13 8.83 15.89
C LEU A 11 -25.69 9.12 16.31
N LEU A 12 -25.16 8.29 17.20
CA LEU A 12 -23.72 8.04 17.27
C LEU A 12 -23.35 7.33 15.97
N GLY A 13 -23.41 8.09 14.87
CA GLY A 13 -22.75 7.75 13.63
C GLY A 13 -21.27 7.77 13.95
N VAL A 14 -20.76 6.64 14.43
CA VAL A 14 -19.34 6.33 14.32
C VAL A 14 -19.10 6.27 12.82
N THR A 15 -18.83 7.43 12.23
CA THR A 15 -18.19 7.47 10.94
C THR A 15 -16.82 6.89 11.22
N ALA A 16 -16.69 5.57 11.06
CA ALA A 16 -15.40 4.97 10.83
C ALA A 16 -14.88 5.72 9.61
N ARG A 17 -14.06 6.74 9.85
CA ARG A 17 -13.30 7.39 8.81
C ARG A 17 -12.55 6.21 8.21
N LEU A 18 -12.98 5.76 7.03
CA LEU A 18 -12.14 4.95 6.17
C LEU A 18 -10.93 5.84 5.96
N THR A 19 -9.96 5.71 6.85
CA THR A 19 -8.70 6.41 6.73
C THR A 19 -8.16 5.88 5.42
N GLU A 20 -8.29 6.72 4.39
CA GLU A 20 -7.49 6.57 3.21
C GLU A 20 -6.09 6.35 3.72
N ALA A 21 -5.45 5.24 3.31
CA ALA A 21 -4.14 4.90 3.79
C ALA A 21 -3.21 6.03 3.32
N ARG A 22 -2.95 7.01 4.18
CA ARG A 22 -2.09 8.15 3.91
C ARG A 22 -0.73 7.77 4.42
N CYS A 23 0.26 7.78 3.52
CA CYS A 23 1.63 7.76 3.97
C CYS A 23 1.84 8.99 4.85
N GLY A 24 2.17 8.78 6.13
CA GLY A 24 2.61 9.87 7.00
C GLY A 24 3.99 10.36 6.58
N ARG A 25 4.86 10.66 7.55
CA ARG A 25 6.23 11.16 7.29
C ARG A 25 7.16 10.14 6.60
N LYS A 26 6.81 8.85 6.56
CA LYS A 26 7.62 7.76 5.97
C LYS A 26 7.43 7.61 4.45
N SER A 27 7.14 8.72 3.75
CA SER A 27 6.92 8.73 2.30
C SER A 27 8.24 8.56 1.55
N GLN A 28 8.36 7.50 0.76
CA GLN A 28 9.61 7.16 0.08
C GLN A 28 9.45 7.03 -1.45
N ASN A 29 10.60 7.07 -2.15
CA ASN A 29 10.69 6.90 -3.60
C ASN A 29 10.36 5.46 -3.99
N VAL A 30 9.18 5.28 -4.59
CA VAL A 30 8.77 4.03 -5.21
C VAL A 30 8.79 4.16 -6.72
N LYS A 31 9.35 3.15 -7.37
CA LYS A 31 9.33 2.98 -8.82
C LYS A 31 8.52 1.75 -9.17
N VAL A 32 7.71 1.87 -10.21
CA VAL A 32 6.99 0.76 -10.82
C VAL A 32 7.59 0.57 -12.20
N ASP A 33 7.87 -0.68 -12.56
CA ASP A 33 8.44 -0.99 -13.87
C ASP A 33 7.57 -0.46 -15.01
N ASN A 34 8.21 0.05 -16.06
CA ASN A 34 7.56 0.60 -17.24
C ASN A 34 6.52 1.71 -16.94
N CYS A 35 6.64 2.38 -15.78
CA CYS A 35 5.79 3.52 -15.42
C CYS A 35 6.56 4.83 -15.52
N THR A 36 6.32 5.59 -16.59
CA THR A 36 6.94 6.90 -16.85
C THR A 36 5.99 8.08 -16.60
N GLY A 37 4.70 7.83 -16.41
CA GLY A 37 3.68 8.85 -16.19
C GLY A 37 3.20 8.98 -14.74
N LYS A 38 2.32 9.95 -14.49
CA LYS A 38 1.64 10.13 -13.18
C LYS A 38 0.69 8.98 -12.82
N VAL A 39 0.33 8.13 -13.79
CA VAL A 39 -0.55 6.97 -13.63
C VAL A 39 0.10 5.77 -14.31
N CYS A 40 0.40 4.73 -13.54
CA CYS A 40 1.02 3.50 -14.04
C CYS A 40 -0.04 2.57 -14.64
N THR A 41 0.14 2.12 -15.87
CA THR A 41 -0.78 1.14 -16.47
C THR A 41 -0.26 -0.26 -16.19
N LEU A 42 -1.06 -1.08 -15.52
CA LEU A 42 -0.72 -2.44 -15.12
C LEU A 42 -1.54 -3.44 -15.93
N PRO A 43 -0.92 -4.28 -16.77
CA PRO A 43 -1.64 -5.27 -17.58
C PRO A 43 -2.11 -6.45 -16.72
N LYS A 44 -3.38 -6.81 -16.84
CA LYS A 44 -3.98 -7.98 -16.20
C LYS A 44 -3.34 -9.27 -16.70
N GLY A 45 -3.11 -10.18 -15.76
CA GLY A 45 -2.48 -11.47 -16.02
C GLY A 45 -0.97 -11.40 -16.28
N GLY A 46 -0.37 -10.20 -16.20
CA GLY A 46 1.07 -10.01 -16.24
C GLY A 46 1.68 -9.81 -14.85
N ASN A 47 2.98 -9.49 -14.82
CA ASN A 47 3.71 -9.15 -13.61
C ASN A 47 4.19 -7.70 -13.69
N THR A 48 4.34 -7.05 -12.53
CA THR A 48 4.95 -5.73 -12.41
C THR A 48 5.98 -5.73 -11.31
N GLY A 49 7.18 -5.20 -11.60
CA GLY A 49 8.18 -4.94 -10.58
C GLY A 49 7.86 -3.66 -9.81
N ILE A 50 8.04 -3.71 -8.49
CA ILE A 50 8.01 -2.55 -7.61
C ILE A 50 9.37 -2.46 -6.92
N THR A 51 9.97 -1.27 -6.96
CA THR A 51 11.22 -0.95 -6.28
C THR A 51 10.97 0.14 -5.25
N ILE A 52 11.31 -0.12 -3.99
CA ILE A 52 11.14 0.81 -2.86
C ILE A 52 12.53 1.15 -2.32
N ARG A 53 12.88 2.43 -2.35
CA ARG A 53 14.10 2.93 -1.68
C ARG A 53 13.71 3.45 -0.32
N PHE A 54 14.36 3.00 0.75
CA PHE A 54 14.01 3.45 2.10
C PHE A 54 15.23 3.55 3.00
N ARG A 55 15.13 4.43 3.99
CA ARG A 55 16.12 4.61 5.04
C ARG A 55 15.41 4.39 6.39
N PRO A 56 15.66 3.28 7.10
CA PRO A 56 15.01 3.01 8.36
C PRO A 56 15.48 3.99 9.44
N ASP A 57 14.62 4.25 10.41
CA ASP A 57 14.82 5.14 11.56
C ASP A 57 15.38 4.42 12.80
N LYS A 58 15.23 3.10 12.83
CA LYS A 58 15.76 2.18 13.85
C LYS A 58 16.06 0.82 13.21
N PRO A 59 16.68 -0.13 13.94
CA PRO A 59 16.86 -1.48 13.45
C PRO A 59 15.52 -2.20 13.22
N TYR A 60 15.42 -2.96 12.14
CA TYR A 60 14.30 -3.88 11.88
C TYR A 60 14.83 -5.25 11.48
N ASP A 61 14.53 -6.28 12.29
CA ASP A 61 15.03 -7.64 12.11
C ASP A 61 14.30 -8.41 11.01
N ARG A 62 13.04 -8.04 10.74
CA ARG A 62 12.19 -8.72 9.78
C ARG A 62 11.28 -7.72 9.10
N LEU A 63 11.21 -7.79 7.77
CA LEU A 63 10.37 -6.91 6.97
C LEU A 63 9.29 -7.73 6.26
N LYS A 64 8.09 -7.16 6.14
CA LYS A 64 6.99 -7.65 5.29
C LYS A 64 6.61 -6.57 4.31
N ALA A 65 6.25 -6.96 3.09
CA ALA A 65 5.68 -6.05 2.11
C ALA A 65 4.16 -6.22 2.06
N LYS A 66 3.44 -5.10 1.97
CA LYS A 66 1.98 -5.07 1.78
C LYS A 66 1.64 -4.08 0.67
N VAL A 67 0.88 -4.52 -0.32
CA VAL A 67 0.40 -3.63 -1.39
C VAL A 67 -1.13 -3.70 -1.42
N THR A 68 -1.78 -2.54 -1.36
CA THR A 68 -3.23 -2.42 -1.33
C THR A 68 -3.69 -1.39 -2.35
N GLY A 69 -4.66 -1.73 -3.18
CA GLY A 69 -5.30 -0.82 -4.13
C GLY A 69 -6.73 -0.47 -3.73
N VAL A 70 -7.18 0.74 -4.04
CA VAL A 70 -8.61 1.08 -4.10
C VAL A 70 -9.01 1.03 -5.57
N LEU A 71 -9.59 -0.09 -5.98
CA LEU A 71 -9.98 -0.40 -7.35
C LEU A 71 -11.50 -0.31 -7.48
N GLY A 72 -12.00 0.66 -8.24
CA GLY A 72 -13.45 0.80 -8.47
C GLY A 72 -14.24 1.09 -7.20
N GLY A 73 -13.62 1.75 -6.20
CA GLY A 73 -14.22 2.06 -4.90
C GLY A 73 -14.03 0.96 -3.85
N ILE A 74 -13.50 -0.21 -4.20
CA ILE A 74 -13.26 -1.33 -3.28
C ILE A 74 -11.78 -1.41 -2.93
N ARG A 75 -11.46 -1.65 -1.65
CA ARG A 75 -10.08 -1.88 -1.20
C ARG A 75 -9.70 -3.35 -1.42
N VAL A 76 -8.65 -3.58 -2.22
CA VAL A 76 -8.19 -4.91 -2.65
C VAL A 76 -6.69 -5.06 -2.33
N PRO A 77 -6.28 -6.08 -1.56
CA PRO A 77 -4.86 -6.41 -1.41
C PRO A 77 -4.32 -7.03 -2.71
N PHE A 78 -3.09 -6.67 -3.08
CA PHE A 78 -2.42 -7.31 -4.20
C PHE A 78 -1.85 -8.65 -3.75
N ALA A 79 -2.35 -9.74 -4.33
CA ALA A 79 -1.86 -11.09 -4.08
C ALA A 79 -0.44 -11.28 -4.65
N GLY A 80 0.32 -12.20 -4.05
CA GLY A 80 1.66 -12.56 -4.53
C GLY A 80 2.78 -11.63 -4.09
N VAL A 81 2.50 -10.68 -3.18
CA VAL A 81 3.56 -9.92 -2.50
C VAL A 81 4.31 -10.87 -1.56
N PRO A 82 5.65 -10.96 -1.63
CA PRO A 82 6.44 -11.84 -0.78
C PRO A 82 6.20 -11.58 0.71
N SER A 83 6.04 -12.67 1.47
CA SER A 83 5.86 -12.59 2.93
C SER A 83 7.13 -12.16 3.65
N ASP A 84 8.30 -12.53 3.14
CA ASP A 84 9.58 -12.03 3.61
C ASP A 84 10.08 -10.96 2.65
N ALA A 85 10.12 -9.70 3.09
CA ALA A 85 10.65 -8.60 2.29
C ALA A 85 12.17 -8.45 2.45
N CYS A 86 12.80 -9.08 3.44
CA CYS A 86 14.26 -9.07 3.60
C CYS A 86 14.94 -9.76 2.42
N SER A 87 14.37 -10.86 1.89
CA SER A 87 14.89 -11.56 0.71
C SER A 87 14.81 -10.75 -0.59
N GLY A 88 13.99 -9.69 -0.62
CA GLY A 88 13.87 -8.78 -1.77
C GLY A 88 14.85 -7.61 -1.73
N LEU A 89 15.68 -7.49 -0.69
CA LEU A 89 16.71 -6.46 -0.62
C LEU A 89 17.76 -6.67 -1.71
N GLN A 90 18.02 -5.63 -2.49
CA GLN A 90 19.03 -5.64 -3.55
C GLN A 90 20.45 -5.54 -2.99
N GLN A 91 20.59 -5.02 -1.78
CA GLN A 91 21.84 -4.99 -1.02
C GLN A 91 21.58 -5.15 0.47
N GLY A 92 22.52 -5.79 1.16
CA GLY A 92 22.43 -6.09 2.58
C GLY A 92 21.42 -7.21 2.88
N ALA A 93 21.16 -7.41 4.16
CA ALA A 93 20.18 -8.34 4.68
C ALA A 93 19.56 -7.73 5.94
N CYS A 94 18.46 -8.33 6.43
CA CYS A 94 17.99 -8.00 7.76
C CYS A 94 18.96 -8.56 8.83
N PRO A 95 19.15 -7.86 9.96
CA PRO A 95 18.51 -6.60 10.34
C PRO A 95 18.99 -5.39 9.54
N VAL A 96 18.04 -4.60 9.03
CA VAL A 96 18.36 -3.31 8.41
C VAL A 96 18.66 -2.28 9.49
N GLN A 97 19.66 -1.41 9.26
CA GLN A 97 20.20 -0.50 10.27
C GLN A 97 19.84 0.96 9.97
N PRO A 98 19.61 1.80 11.00
CA PRO A 98 19.30 3.20 10.81
C PRO A 98 20.44 3.94 10.13
N GLY A 99 20.11 4.95 9.32
CA GLY A 99 21.13 5.77 8.65
C GLY A 99 21.75 5.13 7.39
N GLN A 100 21.31 3.96 6.97
CA GLN A 100 21.69 3.34 5.68
C GLN A 100 20.49 3.38 4.72
N GLU A 101 20.69 3.72 3.44
CA GLU A 101 19.65 3.53 2.42
C GLU A 101 19.66 2.09 1.90
N TYR A 102 18.49 1.48 1.84
CA TYR A 102 18.24 0.15 1.29
C TYR A 102 17.31 0.23 0.08
N VAL A 103 17.45 -0.73 -0.84
CA VAL A 103 16.56 -0.89 -1.98
C VAL A 103 15.89 -2.26 -1.89
N TYR A 104 14.58 -2.26 -1.72
CA TYR A 104 13.75 -3.46 -1.84
C TYR A 104 13.19 -3.54 -3.26
N ARG A 105 13.15 -4.75 -3.84
CA ARG A 105 12.46 -5.03 -5.10
C ARG A 105 11.67 -6.33 -5.01
N ALA A 106 10.49 -6.32 -5.62
CA ALA A 106 9.72 -7.55 -5.86
C ALA A 106 8.90 -7.44 -7.15
N ASP A 107 8.72 -8.58 -7.81
CA ASP A 107 7.81 -8.74 -8.95
C ASP A 107 6.48 -9.30 -8.45
N ILE A 108 5.39 -8.60 -8.75
CA ILE A 108 4.05 -8.89 -8.22
C ILE A 108 3.11 -9.21 -9.38
N PRO A 109 2.34 -10.31 -9.30
CA PRO A 109 1.35 -10.64 -10.33
C PRO A 109 0.14 -9.69 -10.26
N VAL A 110 -0.29 -9.23 -11.43
CA VAL A 110 -1.50 -8.40 -11.59
C VAL A 110 -2.66 -9.33 -11.92
N SER A 111 -3.42 -9.76 -10.92
CA SER A 111 -4.50 -10.73 -11.11
C SER A 111 -5.54 -10.29 -12.16
N ARG A 112 -5.95 -11.23 -13.03
CA ARG A 112 -7.04 -11.01 -14.00
C ARG A 112 -8.37 -10.72 -13.32
N ALA A 113 -8.55 -11.19 -12.09
CA ALA A 113 -9.77 -11.00 -11.29
C ALA A 113 -9.94 -9.57 -10.75
N TYR A 114 -8.89 -8.74 -10.76
CA TYR A 114 -9.02 -7.35 -10.34
C TYR A 114 -10.00 -6.60 -11.24
N PRO A 115 -10.89 -5.75 -10.71
CA PRO A 115 -11.92 -5.11 -11.51
C PRO A 115 -11.32 -4.17 -12.57
N SER A 116 -11.79 -4.28 -13.80
CA SER A 116 -11.52 -3.26 -14.82
C SER A 116 -12.39 -2.06 -14.51
N VAL A 117 -11.77 -0.96 -14.09
CA VAL A 117 -12.50 0.29 -13.82
C VAL A 117 -12.46 1.16 -15.07
N SER A 118 -13.53 1.89 -15.35
CA SER A 118 -13.65 2.69 -16.57
C SER A 118 -12.44 3.60 -16.77
N THR A 119 -12.01 3.71 -18.03
CA THR A 119 -10.70 4.23 -18.46
C THR A 119 -10.35 5.64 -18.00
N ARG A 120 -11.31 6.40 -17.48
CA ARG A 120 -11.17 7.81 -17.09
C ARG A 120 -10.69 8.02 -15.65
N SER A 121 -10.79 7.03 -14.77
CA SER A 121 -10.45 7.19 -13.35
C SER A 121 -9.19 6.41 -13.00
N ALA A 122 -8.11 7.11 -12.63
CA ALA A 122 -6.93 6.46 -12.06
C ALA A 122 -7.23 5.94 -10.65
N GLN A 123 -6.86 4.70 -10.37
CA GLN A 123 -7.03 4.05 -9.08
C GLN A 123 -5.85 4.39 -8.16
N ARG A 124 -6.08 4.49 -6.85
CA ARG A 124 -5.01 4.71 -5.86
C ARG A 124 -4.50 3.37 -5.37
N SER A 125 -3.19 3.16 -5.38
CA SER A 125 -2.54 2.03 -4.74
C SER A 125 -1.52 2.52 -3.72
N SER A 126 -1.54 1.95 -2.54
CA SER A 126 -0.56 2.15 -1.49
C SER A 126 0.36 0.93 -1.39
N SER A 127 1.67 1.19 -1.36
CA SER A 127 2.70 0.17 -1.09
C SER A 127 3.34 0.46 0.25
N PHE A 128 3.43 -0.56 1.09
CA PHE A 128 4.02 -0.49 2.42
C PHE A 128 5.13 -1.53 2.57
N LEU A 129 6.24 -1.10 3.16
CA LEU A 129 7.15 -1.99 3.88
C LEU A 129 6.87 -1.80 5.35
N VAL A 130 6.60 -2.90 6.05
CA VAL A 130 6.28 -2.91 7.47
C VAL A 130 7.23 -3.84 8.21
N ASP A 131 7.43 -3.57 9.48
CA ASP A 131 8.04 -4.52 10.40
C ASP A 131 7.16 -5.77 10.52
N ALA A 132 7.78 -6.94 10.48
CA ALA A 132 7.05 -8.20 10.43
C ALA A 132 6.30 -8.55 11.72
N GLU A 133 6.70 -7.95 12.83
CA GLU A 133 6.28 -8.31 14.19
C GLU A 133 5.29 -7.31 14.76
N THR A 134 5.61 -6.03 14.65
CA THR A 134 4.83 -4.91 15.19
C THR A 134 3.84 -4.32 14.19
N ASP A 135 3.93 -4.71 12.92
CA ASP A 135 3.21 -4.11 11.79
C ASP A 135 3.47 -2.60 11.61
N GLU A 136 4.54 -2.10 12.22
CA GLU A 136 4.95 -0.71 12.08
C GLU A 136 5.41 -0.44 10.66
N SER A 137 4.86 0.59 10.02
CA SER A 137 5.33 1.08 8.73
C SER A 137 6.79 1.51 8.81
N VAL A 138 7.65 0.93 7.97
CA VAL A 138 9.05 1.33 7.75
C VAL A 138 9.12 2.29 6.55
N ALA A 139 8.36 1.99 5.50
CA ALA A 139 8.23 2.83 4.32
C ALA A 139 6.81 2.76 3.76
N CYS A 140 6.34 3.87 3.18
CA CYS A 140 5.06 3.94 2.52
C CYS A 140 5.16 4.76 1.24
N SER A 141 4.40 4.38 0.21
CA SER A 141 4.20 5.22 -0.97
C SER A 141 2.81 5.09 -1.56
N LEU A 142 2.35 6.17 -2.19
CA LEU A 142 1.09 6.25 -2.91
C LEU A 142 1.36 6.40 -4.39
N ILE A 143 0.90 5.42 -5.16
CA ILE A 143 1.00 5.40 -6.62
C ILE A 143 -0.41 5.43 -7.19
N ARG A 144 -0.58 6.08 -8.34
CA ARG A 144 -1.81 5.96 -9.11
C ARG A 144 -1.61 4.89 -10.17
N VAL A 145 -2.50 3.91 -10.21
CA VAL A 145 -2.44 2.80 -11.15
C VAL A 145 -3.71 2.75 -11.98
N ARG A 146 -3.62 2.14 -13.16
CA ARG A 146 -4.74 1.76 -14.01
C ARG A 146 -4.56 0.31 -14.42
N ILE A 147 -5.45 -0.55 -13.96
CA ILE A 147 -5.45 -1.97 -14.33
C ILE A 147 -6.19 -2.14 -15.65
N ARG A 148 -5.56 -2.77 -16.64
CA ARG A 148 -6.15 -3.08 -17.96
C ARG A 148 -5.97 -4.52 -18.37
#